data_AF-A0A538HNQ2-F1
#
_entry.id   AF-A0A538HNQ2-F1
#
_cell.length_a   1.000
_cell.length_b   1.000
_cell.length_c   1.000
_cell.angle_alpha   90.00
_cell.angle_beta   90.00
_cell.angle_gamma   90.00
#
_symmetry.space_group_name_H-M   'P 1'
#
loop_
_entity.id
_entity.type
_entity.pdbx_description
1 polymer ?
#
loop_
_entity_poly.entity_id
_entity_poly.type
_entity_poly.pdbx_seq_one_letter_code
_entity_poly.pdbx_strand_id
1 'polypeptide(L)'
;PALLGIVALVLAAAFVFRGRVAWSFVATAVGTVAAVATLFTSLYPRVMVSNPNFANSLTIDGASSSHYALAVMTVVALVFTPMVLLYQGWTYYVFRRRVGGQPLSSPPDASGAPPEVEPAA
;
A
#
# COMPACT_ATOMS: atom_id res chain seq x y z
N PRO A 1 -20.00 0.51 4.02
CA PRO A 1 -18.50 0.40 4.05
C PRO A 1 -17.90 0.77 5.42
N ALA A 2 -18.38 1.86 6.05
CA ALA A 2 -17.82 2.37 7.31
C ALA A 2 -17.76 1.33 8.44
N LEU A 3 -18.87 0.63 8.69
CA LEU A 3 -18.95 -0.41 9.71
C LEU A 3 -17.93 -1.54 9.45
N LEU A 4 -17.78 -1.92 8.19
CA LEU A 4 -16.85 -2.97 7.74
C LEU A 4 -15.39 -2.55 7.97
N GLY A 5 -15.07 -1.26 7.76
CA GLY A 5 -13.75 -0.70 8.03
C GLY A 5 -13.43 -0.65 9.51
N ILE A 6 -14.38 -0.24 10.35
CA ILE A 6 -14.24 -0.22 11.81
C ILE A 6 -13.97 -1.64 12.32
N VAL A 7 -14.78 -2.61 11.90
CA VAL A 7 -14.59 -4.02 12.27
C VAL A 7 -13.24 -4.56 11.81
N ALA A 8 -12.82 -4.24 10.58
CA ALA A 8 -11.53 -4.67 10.05
C ALA A 8 -10.34 -4.11 10.86
N LEU A 9 -10.40 -2.83 11.27
CA LEU A 9 -9.35 -2.22 12.10
C LEU A 9 -9.31 -2.79 13.51
N VAL A 10 -10.47 -3.09 14.12
CA VAL A 10 -10.53 -3.77 15.42
C VAL A 10 -9.94 -5.18 15.33
N LEU A 11 -10.26 -5.93 14.27
CA LEU A 11 -9.67 -7.24 14.03
C LEU A 11 -8.16 -7.16 13.77
N ALA A 12 -7.70 -6.12 13.08
CA ALA A 12 -6.27 -5.89 12.86
C ALA A 12 -5.53 -5.73 14.19
N ALA A 13 -6.05 -4.89 15.11
CA ALA A 13 -5.49 -4.73 16.44
C ALA A 13 -5.46 -6.07 17.21
N ALA A 14 -6.55 -6.83 17.18
CA ALA A 14 -6.63 -8.15 17.83
C ALA A 14 -5.60 -9.16 17.26
N PHE A 15 -5.36 -9.17 15.95
CA PHE A 15 -4.39 -10.05 15.32
C PHE A 15 -2.94 -9.67 15.62
N VAL A 16 -2.65 -8.38 15.81
CA VAL A 16 -1.34 -7.91 16.30
C VAL A 16 -1.07 -8.47 17.70
N PHE A 17 -2.02 -8.37 18.63
CA PHE A 17 -1.88 -8.94 19.97
C PHE A 17 -1.76 -10.48 19.98
N ARG A 18 -2.28 -11.15 18.95
CA ARG A 18 -2.18 -12.61 18.78
C ARG A 18 -0.91 -13.07 18.05
N GLY A 19 -0.01 -12.17 17.65
CA GLY A 19 1.21 -12.50 16.91
C GLY A 19 0.98 -12.98 15.46
N ARG A 20 -0.23 -12.79 14.90
CA ARG A 20 -0.59 -13.23 13.54
C ARG A 20 -0.36 -12.11 12.51
N VAL A 21 0.91 -11.83 12.23
CA VAL A 21 1.36 -10.68 11.40
C VAL A 21 0.71 -10.62 10.01
N ALA A 22 0.54 -11.76 9.34
CA ALA A 22 -0.12 -11.80 8.03
C ALA A 22 -1.59 -11.37 8.09
N TRP A 23 -2.30 -11.81 9.13
CA TRP A 23 -3.72 -11.49 9.32
C TRP A 23 -3.94 -10.04 9.76
N SER A 24 -3.03 -9.48 10.57
CA SER A 24 -3.08 -8.05 10.90
C SER A 24 -2.88 -7.18 9.65
N PHE A 25 -1.98 -7.58 8.74
CA PHE A 25 -1.74 -6.85 7.49
C PHE A 25 -2.96 -6.87 6.55
N VAL A 26 -3.59 -8.04 6.39
CA VAL A 26 -4.82 -8.14 5.58
C VAL A 26 -5.95 -7.31 6.20
N ALA A 27 -6.10 -7.37 7.52
CA ALA A 27 -7.14 -6.63 8.23
C ALA A 27 -6.93 -5.10 8.13
N THR A 28 -5.70 -4.60 8.21
CA THR A 28 -5.42 -3.17 7.97
C THR A 28 -5.69 -2.78 6.51
N ALA A 29 -5.30 -3.61 5.55
CA ALA A 29 -5.57 -3.36 4.13
C ALA A 29 -7.09 -3.25 3.84
N VAL A 30 -7.90 -4.17 4.40
CA VAL A 30 -9.36 -4.11 4.31
C VAL A 30 -9.91 -2.85 4.99
N GLY A 31 -9.38 -2.50 6.15
CA GLY A 31 -9.73 -1.26 6.86
C GLY A 31 -9.48 -0.01 6.00
N THR A 32 -8.33 0.08 5.34
CA THR A 32 -7.97 1.18 4.43
C THR A 32 -8.94 1.25 3.25
N VAL A 33 -9.22 0.13 2.57
CA VAL A 33 -10.18 0.09 1.45
C VAL A 33 -11.57 0.54 1.89
N ALA A 34 -12.03 0.06 3.04
CA ALA A 34 -13.34 0.43 3.58
C ALA A 34 -13.43 1.91 4.00
N ALA A 35 -12.34 2.48 4.52
CA ALA A 35 -12.27 3.91 4.85
C ALA A 35 -12.38 4.77 3.58
N VAL A 36 -11.62 4.43 2.53
CA VAL A 36 -11.71 5.12 1.22
C VAL A 36 -13.11 4.97 0.63
N ALA A 37 -13.68 3.76 0.63
CA ALA A 37 -15.03 3.53 0.13
C ALA A 37 -16.09 4.34 0.91
N THR A 38 -15.90 4.52 2.21
CA THR A 38 -16.78 5.34 3.05
C THR A 38 -16.74 6.80 2.64
N LEU A 39 -15.55 7.35 2.41
CA LEU A 39 -15.40 8.72 1.94
C LEU A 39 -16.23 8.98 0.68
N PHE A 40 -16.04 8.16 -0.37
CA PHE A 40 -16.72 8.34 -1.64
C PHE A 40 -18.23 8.04 -1.58
N THR A 41 -18.65 7.06 -0.77
CA THR A 41 -20.09 6.77 -0.59
C THR A 41 -20.80 7.92 0.15
N SER A 42 -20.15 8.51 1.14
CA SER A 42 -20.71 9.63 1.91
C SER A 42 -20.78 10.94 1.12
N LEU A 43 -19.90 11.10 0.12
CA LEU A 43 -19.85 12.31 -0.71
C LEU A 43 -20.77 12.24 -1.93
N TYR A 44 -21.10 11.04 -2.42
CA TYR A 44 -21.97 10.82 -3.58
C TYR A 44 -23.30 11.60 -3.45
N PRO A 45 -23.76 12.34 -4.49
CA PRO A 45 -23.23 12.41 -5.87
C PRO A 45 -22.16 13.50 -6.11
N ARG A 46 -21.72 14.19 -5.05
CA ARG A 46 -20.73 15.26 -5.11
C ARG A 46 -19.32 14.68 -4.90
N VAL A 47 -18.34 15.16 -5.66
CA VAL A 47 -16.92 14.78 -5.45
C VAL A 47 -16.18 15.85 -4.66
N MET A 48 -16.63 17.10 -4.75
CA MET A 48 -16.12 18.20 -3.95
C MET A 48 -17.24 19.19 -3.67
N VAL A 49 -17.52 19.44 -2.40
CA VAL A 49 -18.56 20.39 -1.96
C VAL A 49 -17.94 21.79 -1.89
N SER A 50 -18.58 22.75 -2.56
CA SER A 50 -18.18 24.17 -2.49
C SER A 50 -18.93 24.88 -1.36
N ASN A 51 -18.25 25.73 -0.60
CA ASN A 51 -18.82 26.58 0.46
C ASN A 51 -18.23 27.99 0.28
N PRO A 52 -19.01 29.09 0.25
CA PRO A 52 -20.41 29.26 0.68
C PRO A 52 -21.50 29.01 -0.37
N ASN A 53 -21.16 28.89 -1.66
CA ASN A 53 -22.15 28.68 -2.72
C ASN A 53 -22.16 27.21 -3.20
N PHE A 54 -23.07 26.42 -2.62
CA PHE A 54 -23.21 24.99 -2.92
C PHE A 54 -23.60 24.68 -4.37
N ALA A 55 -24.07 25.66 -5.15
CA ALA A 55 -24.41 25.49 -6.58
C ALA A 55 -23.18 25.20 -7.46
N ASN A 56 -21.98 25.62 -7.04
CA ASN A 56 -20.72 25.34 -7.74
C ASN A 56 -20.03 24.06 -7.23
N SER A 57 -20.76 23.15 -6.57
CA SER A 57 -20.19 21.87 -6.15
C SER A 57 -19.88 21.00 -7.37
N LEU A 58 -18.68 20.40 -7.42
CA LEU A 58 -18.34 19.46 -8.48
C LEU A 58 -19.12 18.16 -8.24
N THR A 59 -20.02 17.85 -9.18
CA THR A 59 -20.74 16.58 -9.26
C THR A 59 -20.05 15.65 -10.25
N ILE A 60 -20.38 14.36 -10.19
CA ILE A 60 -19.83 13.34 -11.12
C ILE A 60 -20.08 13.70 -12.59
N ASP A 61 -21.24 14.26 -12.91
CA ASP A 61 -21.61 14.62 -14.29
C ASP A 61 -20.78 15.80 -14.82
N GLY A 62 -20.40 16.75 -13.95
CA GLY A 62 -19.60 17.91 -14.33
C GLY A 62 -18.09 17.72 -14.22
N ALA A 63 -17.64 16.73 -13.45
CA ALA A 63 -16.21 16.46 -13.20
C ALA A 63 -15.64 15.31 -14.05
N SER A 64 -16.49 14.53 -14.71
CA SER A 64 -16.06 13.41 -15.56
C SER A 64 -15.56 13.89 -16.92
N SER A 65 -14.58 13.17 -17.47
CA SER A 65 -14.10 13.39 -18.85
C SER A 65 -15.12 12.90 -19.88
N SER A 66 -14.91 13.25 -21.15
CA SER A 66 -15.77 12.79 -22.24
C SER A 66 -15.86 11.25 -22.27
N HIS A 67 -17.01 10.73 -22.71
CA HIS A 67 -17.29 9.29 -22.74
C HIS A 67 -16.20 8.48 -23.46
N TYR A 68 -15.67 9.03 -24.57
CA TYR A 68 -14.58 8.41 -25.32
C TYR A 68 -13.31 8.25 -24.49
N ALA A 69 -12.86 9.33 -23.81
CA ALA A 69 -11.66 9.29 -22.98
C ALA A 69 -11.85 8.32 -21.78
N LEU A 70 -13.03 8.33 -21.16
CA LEU A 70 -13.34 7.43 -20.04
C LEU A 70 -13.34 5.95 -20.48
N ALA A 71 -13.91 5.64 -21.64
CA ALA A 71 -13.95 4.28 -22.17
C ALA A 71 -12.54 3.76 -22.48
N VAL A 72 -11.70 4.57 -23.12
CA VAL A 72 -10.31 4.21 -23.41
C VAL A 72 -9.52 3.94 -22.13
N MET A 73 -9.61 4.83 -21.12
CA MET A 73 -8.92 4.64 -19.85
C MET A 73 -9.43 3.44 -19.06
N THR A 74 -10.71 3.08 -19.22
CA THR A 74 -11.29 1.88 -18.60
C THR A 74 -10.73 0.61 -19.23
N VAL A 75 -10.60 0.56 -20.56
CA VAL A 75 -9.96 -0.57 -21.27
C VAL A 75 -8.50 -0.71 -20.84
N VAL A 76 -7.77 0.40 -20.75
CA VAL A 76 -6.38 0.42 -20.24
C VAL A 76 -6.33 -0.11 -18.81
N ALA A 77 -7.15 0.41 -17.89
CA ALA A 77 -7.19 -0.07 -16.51
C ALA A 77 -7.50 -1.58 -16.44
N LEU A 78 -8.44 -2.07 -17.25
CA LEU A 78 -8.83 -3.47 -17.27
C LEU A 78 -7.69 -4.40 -17.69
N VAL A 79 -6.79 -3.96 -18.57
CA VAL A 79 -5.62 -4.74 -19.01
C VAL A 79 -4.43 -4.58 -18.07
N PHE A 80 -4.08 -3.34 -17.70
CA PHE A 80 -2.87 -3.06 -16.94
C PHE A 80 -3.01 -3.36 -15.45
N THR A 81 -4.18 -3.13 -14.83
CA THR A 81 -4.40 -3.44 -13.41
C THR A 81 -4.14 -4.91 -13.07
N PRO A 82 -4.70 -5.91 -13.76
CA PRO A 82 -4.40 -7.32 -13.45
C PRO A 82 -2.93 -7.67 -13.75
N MET A 83 -2.33 -7.11 -14.81
CA MET A 83 -0.91 -7.31 -15.12
C MET A 83 0.00 -6.82 -13.97
N VAL A 84 -0.27 -5.63 -13.43
CA VAL A 84 0.47 -5.06 -12.30
C VAL A 84 0.27 -5.91 -11.04
N LEU A 85 -0.95 -6.38 -10.77
CA LEU A 85 -1.22 -7.26 -9.61
C LEU A 85 -0.50 -8.60 -9.70
N LEU A 86 -0.42 -9.19 -10.90
CA LEU A 86 0.35 -10.42 -11.14
C LEU A 86 1.84 -10.19 -10.84
N TYR A 87 2.41 -9.10 -11.32
CA TYR A 87 3.81 -8.76 -11.06
C TYR A 87 4.06 -8.49 -9.57
N GLN A 88 3.19 -7.74 -8.90
CA GLN A 88 3.31 -7.45 -7.48
C GLN A 88 3.22 -8.74 -6.65
N GLY A 89 2.31 -9.65 -7.01
CA GLY A 89 2.16 -10.96 -6.39
C GLY A 89 3.38 -11.86 -6.60
N TRP A 90 3.89 -11.94 -7.83
CA TRP A 90 5.11 -12.69 -8.15
C TRP A 90 6.32 -12.14 -7.39
N THR A 91 6.50 -10.82 -7.37
CA THR A 91 7.60 -10.16 -6.66
C THR A 91 7.53 -10.45 -5.16
N TYR A 92 6.35 -10.35 -4.55
CA TYR A 92 6.15 -10.71 -3.15
C TYR A 92 6.47 -12.19 -2.89
N TYR A 93 6.10 -13.08 -3.81
CA TYR A 93 6.43 -14.50 -3.71
C TYR A 93 7.94 -14.77 -3.80
N VAL A 94 8.63 -14.12 -4.73
CA VAL A 94 10.10 -14.23 -4.90
C VAL A 94 10.83 -13.75 -3.64
N PHE A 95 10.40 -12.63 -3.06
CA PHE A 95 11.03 -12.04 -1.87
C PHE A 95 10.41 -12.47 -0.54
N ARG A 96 9.67 -13.58 -0.50
CA ARG A 96 9.00 -14.04 0.74
C ARG A 96 9.96 -14.52 1.84
N ARG A 97 11.24 -14.75 1.51
CA ARG A 97 12.25 -15.20 2.47
C ARG A 97 12.53 -14.07 3.45
N ARG A 98 12.50 -14.38 4.76
CA ARG A 98 12.86 -13.41 5.80
C ARG A 98 14.30 -12.96 5.58
N VAL A 99 14.53 -11.66 5.58
CA VAL A 99 15.88 -11.09 5.59
C VAL A 99 16.47 -11.40 6.97
N GLY A 100 17.33 -12.41 7.04
CA GLY A 100 18.10 -12.74 8.22
C GLY A 100 19.26 -11.76 8.32
N GLY A 101 19.26 -10.93 9.36
CA GLY A 101 20.37 -10.04 9.65
C GLY A 101 21.56 -10.87 10.10
N GLN A 102 22.43 -11.23 9.17
CA GLN A 102 23.84 -11.28 9.52
C GLN A 102 24.22 -9.82 9.74
N PRO A 103 24.59 -9.40 10.97
CA PRO A 103 25.20 -8.09 11.17
C PRO A 103 26.32 -8.01 10.13
N LEU A 104 26.35 -6.95 9.34
CA LEU A 104 27.48 -6.68 8.47
C LEU A 104 28.70 -6.67 9.37
N SER A 105 29.45 -7.77 9.41
CA SER A 105 30.74 -7.82 10.08
C SER A 105 31.56 -6.70 9.46
N SER A 106 32.18 -5.90 10.33
CA SER A 106 32.93 -4.67 10.12
C SER A 106 33.48 -4.43 8.71
N PRO A 107 33.57 -3.16 8.25
CA PRO A 107 34.21 -2.81 6.98
C PRO A 107 35.55 -3.55 6.85
N PRO A 108 35.81 -4.25 5.72
CA PRO A 108 37.08 -4.94 5.53
C PRO A 108 38.19 -3.89 5.62
N ASP A 109 38.94 -3.97 6.72
CA ASP A 109 40.20 -3.30 7.00
C ASP A 109 40.39 -1.99 6.25
N ALA A 110 39.68 -0.94 6.69
CA ALA A 110 39.98 0.44 6.31
C ALA A 110 41.35 0.92 6.85
N SER A 111 42.25 0.03 7.24
CA SER A 111 43.58 0.34 7.74
C SER A 111 44.69 0.10 6.73
N GLY A 112 44.49 -0.65 5.62
CA GLY A 112 45.52 -0.86 4.59
C GLY A 112 46.91 -1.25 5.15
N ALA A 113 46.95 -1.78 6.37
CA ALA A 113 48.18 -2.01 7.11
C ALA A 113 48.62 -3.44 6.80
N PRO A 114 49.84 -3.64 6.27
CA PRO A 114 50.36 -4.97 6.04
C PRO A 114 50.30 -5.77 7.35
N PRO A 115 50.08 -7.11 7.28
CA PRO A 115 50.02 -7.95 8.47
C PRO A 115 51.29 -7.74 9.30
N GLU A 116 51.12 -7.29 10.54
CA GLU A 116 52.22 -7.16 11.50
C GLU A 116 52.76 -8.56 11.78
N VAL A 117 53.93 -8.85 11.22
CA VAL A 117 54.61 -10.14 11.38
C VAL A 117 55.10 -10.22 12.82
N GLU A 118 54.33 -10.90 13.67
CA GLU A 118 54.74 -11.25 15.03
C GLU A 118 56.02 -12.09 14.97
N PRO A 119 57.17 -11.61 15.48
CA PRO A 119 58.39 -12.37 15.44
C PRO A 119 58.27 -13.53 16.43
N ALA A 120 58.29 -14.75 15.89
CA ALA A 120 58.45 -15.95 16.69
C ALA A 120 59.87 -15.96 17.30
N ALA A 121 59.91 -16.04 18.63
CA ALA A 121 61.06 -16.20 19.54
C ALA A 121 61.76 -14.92 20.01
#